data_AF-A0A0G8C3Y8-F1
#
_entry.id   AF-A0A0G8C3Y8-F1
#
_cell.length_a   1.000
_cell.length_b   1.000
_cell.length_c   1.000
_cell.angle_alpha   90.00
_cell.angle_beta   90.00
_cell.angle_gamma   90.00
#
_symmetry.space_group_name_H-M   'P 1'
#
loop_
_entity.id
_entity.type
_entity.pdbx_description
1 polymer ?
#
loop_
_entity_poly.entity_id
_entity_poly.type
_entity_poly.pdbx_seq_one_letter_code
_entity_poly.pdbx_strand_id
1 'polypeptide(L)' 'MISQIITFIKSGEVEEARELWNALVLQLREEVDTVIIACTDLNVVASEDFVDSSQCLAKAVVRMYVENIRGSK' A
#
# COMPACT_ATOMS: atom_id res chain seq x y z
N MET A 1 11.91 9.50 -7.34
CA MET A 1 12.11 8.15 -6.77
C MET A 1 10.82 7.34 -6.78
N ILE A 2 9.72 7.78 -6.15
CA ILE A 2 8.43 7.04 -6.15
C ILE A 2 7.89 6.77 -7.57
N SER A 3 7.90 7.76 -8.47
CA SER A 3 7.43 7.55 -9.85
C SER A 3 8.20 6.44 -10.59
N GLN A 4 9.49 6.29 -10.30
CA GLN A 4 10.33 5.26 -10.90
C GLN A 4 10.00 3.87 -10.35
N ILE A 5 9.76 3.77 -9.04
CA ILE A 5 9.26 2.54 -8.40
C ILE A 5 7.94 2.11 -9.06
N ILE A 6 7.01 3.04 -9.24
CA ILE A 6 5.71 2.77 -9.90
C ILE A 6 5.91 2.32 -11.35
N THR A 7 6.83 2.95 -12.09
CA THR A 7 7.15 2.53 -13.45
C THR A 7 7.65 1.08 -13.50
N PHE A 8 8.57 0.70 -12.61
CA PHE A 8 9.09 -0.66 -12.54
C PHE A 8 8.02 -1.69 -12.14
N ILE A 9 7.14 -1.34 -11.19
CA ILE A 9 5.99 -2.20 -10.85
C ILE A 9 5.10 -2.42 -12.09
N LYS A 10 4.81 -1.37 -12.84
CA LYS A 10 3.95 -1.44 -14.04
C LYS A 10 4.60 -2.15 -15.22
N SER A 11 5.93 -2.16 -15.32
CA SER A 11 6.66 -2.94 -16.33
C SER A 11 6.86 -4.41 -15.94
N GLY A 12 6.54 -4.79 -14.69
CA GLY A 12 6.75 -6.14 -14.16
C GLY A 12 8.15 -6.37 -13.58
N GLU A 13 8.99 -5.34 -13.54
CA GLU A 13 10.32 -5.31 -12.93
C GLU A 13 10.19 -5.14 -11.40
N VAL A 14 9.54 -6.11 -10.75
CA VAL A 14 9.15 -6.00 -9.33
C VAL A 14 10.36 -6.00 -8.40
N GLU A 15 11.46 -6.65 -8.77
CA GLU A 15 12.64 -6.72 -7.90
C GLU A 15 13.45 -5.45 -7.90
N GLU A 16 13.60 -4.81 -9.06
CA GLU A 16 14.15 -3.47 -9.20
C GLU A 16 13.31 -2.44 -8.44
N ALA A 17 11.98 -2.56 -8.53
CA ALA A 17 11.07 -1.74 -7.73
C ALA A 17 11.26 -1.97 -6.23
N ARG A 18 11.43 -3.22 -5.79
CA ARG A 18 11.58 -3.61 -4.39
C ARG A 18 12.90 -3.12 -3.79
N GLU A 19 13.99 -3.17 -4.55
CA GLU A 19 15.28 -2.61 -4.12
C GLU A 19 15.19 -1.09 -3.87
N LEU A 20 14.61 -0.35 -4.82
CA LEU A 20 14.41 1.09 -4.67
C LEU A 20 13.43 1.43 -3.54
N TRP A 21 12.39 0.61 -3.36
CA TRP A 21 11.45 0.75 -2.26
C TRP A 21 12.14 0.58 -0.90
N ASN A 22 12.96 -0.47 -0.73
CA ASN A 22 13.69 -0.71 0.51
C ASN A 22 14.64 0.46 0.85
N ALA A 23 15.34 1.00 -0.15
CA ALA A 23 16.19 2.17 0.04
C ALA A 23 15.38 3.40 0.51
N LEU A 24 14.20 3.64 -0.08
CA LEU A 24 13.31 4.72 0.33
C LEU A 24 12.76 4.51 1.75
N VAL A 25 12.36 3.29 2.10
CA VAL A 25 11.81 2.99 3.44
C VAL A 25 12.83 3.26 4.53
N LEU A 26 14.11 2.92 4.31
CA LEU A 26 15.17 3.22 5.26
C LEU A 26 15.32 4.73 5.50
N GLN A 27 15.21 5.54 4.45
CA GLN A 27 15.25 7.00 4.57
C GLN A 27 14.03 7.53 5.34
N LEU A 28 12.83 7.04 5.02
CA LEU A 28 11.59 7.52 5.65
C LEU A 28 11.51 7.18 7.14
N ARG A 29 12.04 6.03 7.57
CA ARG A 29 11.99 5.59 8.97
C ARG A 29 12.62 6.58 9.96
N GLU A 30 13.57 7.40 9.50
CA GLU A 30 14.23 8.41 10.33
C GLU A 30 13.58 9.80 10.24
N GLU A 31 12.76 10.04 9.21
CA GLU A 31 12.24 11.38 8.90
C GLU A 31 10.77 11.57 9.31
N VAL A 32 9.96 10.51 9.37
CA VAL A 32 8.52 10.62 9.58
C VAL A 32 7.98 9.58 10.57
N ASP A 33 6.97 9.97 11.34
CA ASP A 33 6.30 9.06 12.30
C ASP A 33 5.36 8.07 11.61
N THR A 34 4.83 8.40 10.43
CA THR A 34 3.84 7.59 9.72
C THR A 34 3.92 7.80 8.23
N VAL A 35 3.86 6.71 7.47
CA VAL A 35 3.75 6.73 6.01
C VAL A 35 2.39 6.19 5.59
N ILE A 36 1.76 6.90 4.65
CA ILE A 36 0.50 6.52 4.03
C ILE A 36 0.76 6.06 2.61
N ILE A 37 0.40 4.80 2.29
CA ILE A 37 0.38 4.29 0.92
C ILE A 37 -0.94 4.70 0.29
N ALA A 38 -0.91 5.73 -0.56
CA ALA A 38 -2.08 6.26 -1.25
C ALA A 38 -2.19 5.81 -2.72
N CYS A 39 -1.23 5.02 -3.20
CA CYS A 39 -1.21 4.49 -4.56
C CYS A 39 -1.23 2.96 -4.51
N THR A 40 -2.23 2.36 -5.14
CA THR A 40 -2.45 0.91 -5.07
C THR A 40 -1.31 0.10 -5.71
N ASP A 41 -0.58 0.70 -6.65
CA ASP A 41 0.58 0.07 -7.27
C ASP A 41 1.66 -0.26 -6.22
N LEU A 42 1.87 0.61 -5.24
CA LEU A 42 2.89 0.42 -4.21
C LEU A 42 2.59 -0.76 -3.27
N ASN A 43 1.34 -1.25 -3.21
CA ASN A 43 0.99 -2.44 -2.43
C ASN A 43 1.73 -3.71 -2.90
N VAL A 44 2.26 -3.71 -4.13
CA VAL A 44 3.06 -4.82 -4.66
C VAL A 44 4.37 -5.00 -3.89
N VAL A 45 4.95 -3.91 -3.39
CA VAL A 45 6.27 -3.90 -2.73
C VAL A 45 6.22 -3.45 -1.27
N ALA A 46 5.09 -2.87 -0.82
CA ALA A 46 4.92 -2.38 0.54
C ALA A 46 4.87 -3.51 1.59
N SER A 47 5.39 -3.22 2.79
CA SER A 47 5.34 -4.09 3.98
C SER A 47 4.22 -3.66 4.95
N GLU A 48 3.99 -4.44 6.01
CA GLU A 48 2.85 -4.27 6.93
C GLU A 48 2.91 -3.02 7.85
N ASP A 49 4.04 -2.31 7.90
CA ASP A 49 4.27 -1.18 8.81
C ASP A 49 3.61 0.16 8.36
N PHE A 50 2.81 0.15 7.29
CA PHE A 50 2.29 1.37 6.67
C PHE A 50 0.76 1.46 6.71
N VAL A 51 0.24 2.69 6.73
CA VAL A 51 -1.20 2.93 6.55
C VAL A 51 -1.53 2.78 5.07
N ASP A 52 -2.19 1.68 4.72
CA ASP A 52 -2.52 1.34 3.35
C ASP A 52 -3.96 1.73 2.96
N SER A 53 -4.11 2.60 1.95
CA SER A 53 -5.41 3.00 1.44
C SER A 53 -6.22 1.83 0.86
N SER A 54 -5.56 0.86 0.21
CA SER A 54 -6.19 -0.33 -0.35
C SER A 54 -6.78 -1.21 0.75
N GLN A 55 -6.00 -1.51 1.80
CA GLN A 55 -6.46 -2.26 2.96
C GLN A 55 -7.57 -1.52 3.71
N CYS A 56 -7.46 -0.20 3.89
CA CYS A 56 -8.51 0.62 4.50
C CYS A 56 -9.83 0.52 3.73
N LEU A 57 -9.79 0.65 2.40
CA LEU A 57 -10.96 0.52 1.55
C LEU A 57 -11.54 -0.90 1.62
N ALA A 58 -10.70 -1.93 1.55
CA ALA A 58 -11.13 -3.32 1.64
C ALA A 58 -11.84 -3.61 2.97
N LYS A 59 -11.27 -3.15 4.10
CA LYS A 59 -11.89 -3.28 5.43
C LYS A 59 -13.25 -2.59 5.49
N ALA A 60 -13.36 -1.37 4.96
CA ALA A 60 -14.61 -0.62 4.94
C ALA A 60 -15.69 -1.31 4.08
N VAL A 61 -15.32 -1.79 2.89
CA VAL A 61 -16.23 -2.50 1.99
C VAL A 61 -16.73 -3.81 2.60
N VAL A 62 -15.83 -4.62 3.18
CA VAL A 62 -16.21 -5.87 3.84
C VAL A 62 -17.15 -5.59 5.02
N ARG A 63 -16.86 -4.57 5.83
CA ARG A 63 -17.72 -4.17 6.95
C ARG A 63 -19.12 -3.80 6.48
N MET A 64 -19.22 -2.95 5.46
CA MET A 64 -20.50 -2.55 4.86
C MET A 64 -21.30 -3.76 4.37
N TYR A 65 -20.64 -4.70 3.69
CA TYR A 65 -21.29 -5.90 3.18
C TYR A 65 -21.84 -6.80 4.29
N VAL A 66 -21.05 -7.04 5.34
CA VAL A 66 -21.45 -7.83 6.51
C VAL A 66 -22.60 -7.16 7.27
N GLU A 67 -22.55 -5.84 7.45
CA GLU A 67 -23.63 -5.07 8.08
C GLU A 67 -24.93 -5.14 7.27
N ASN A 68 -24.87 -5.03 5.95
CA ASN A 68 -26.04 -5.15 5.06
C ASN A 68 -26.68 -6.55 5.10
N ILE A 69 -25.87 -7.61 5.15
CA ILE A 69 -26.38 -8.99 5.34
C ILE A 69 -27.05 -9.13 6.71
N ARG A 70 -26.47 -8.54 7.77
CA ARG A 70 -27.00 -8.62 9.13
C ARG A 70 -28.29 -7.81 9.32
N GLY A 71 -28.44 -6.68 8.62
CA GLY A 71 -29.64 -5.85 8.65
C GLY A 71 -30.79 -6.35 7.76
N SER A 72 -30.57 -7.40 6.96
CA SER A 72 -31.58 -8.02 6.09
C SER A 72 -32.29 -9.23 6.73
N LYS A 73 -32.16 -9.39 8.06
CA LYS A 73 -32.85 -10.43 8.85
C LYS A 73 -33.95 -9.84 9.71
#